data_AF-A0A2S6U1R4-F1
#
_entry.id   AF-A0A2S6U1R4-F1
#
_cell.length_a   1.000
_cell.length_b   1.000
_cell.length_c   1.000
_cell.angle_alpha   90.00
_cell.angle_beta   90.00
_cell.angle_gamma   90.00
#
_symmetry.space_group_name_H-M   'P 1'
#
loop_
_entity.id
_entity.type
_entity.pdbx_description
1 polymer ?
#
loop_
_entity_poly.entity_id
_entity_poly.type
_entity_poly.pdbx_seq_one_letter_code
_entity_poly.pdbx_strand_id
1 'polypeptide(L)'
;MKELLRTTDPVRLSWLTALLADQDIEAIVFDTHTSILEGSVSAIPRRIMVIDEDFSAACKLLMAAGEMADPDPQPDKLLGGQVRLRQPESGYRVAIDPVLLAAATPAVAGQVLDVGTGVGAAALCYA
;
A
#
# COMPACT_ATOMS: atom_id res chain seq x y z
N MET A 1 14.31 -16.35 -0.09
CA MET A 1 13.23 -16.14 -1.08
C MET A 1 12.12 -15.34 -0.43
N LYS A 2 11.62 -14.30 -1.08
CA LYS A 2 10.52 -13.44 -0.60
C LYS A 2 9.41 -13.32 -1.63
N GLU A 3 8.17 -13.26 -1.16
CA GLU A 3 6.96 -13.07 -1.98
C GLU A 3 6.77 -11.58 -2.30
N LEU A 4 6.57 -11.27 -3.58
CA LEU A 4 6.23 -9.93 -4.03
C LEU A 4 4.72 -9.73 -4.02
N LEU A 5 4.00 -10.61 -4.72
CA LEU A 5 2.55 -10.60 -4.82
C LEU A 5 2.02 -11.96 -5.30
N ARG A 6 0.70 -12.09 -5.33
CA ARG A 6 0.00 -13.25 -5.91
C ARG A 6 -1.13 -12.81 -6.83
N THR A 7 -1.36 -13.58 -7.89
CA THR A 7 -2.40 -13.29 -8.88
C THR A 7 -2.98 -14.56 -9.48
N THR A 8 -4.26 -14.52 -9.86
CA THR A 8 -4.91 -15.56 -10.67
C THR A 8 -4.92 -15.23 -12.16
N ASP A 9 -4.62 -13.99 -12.52
CA ASP A 9 -4.60 -13.47 -13.89
C ASP A 9 -3.30 -13.88 -14.60
N PRO A 10 -3.37 -14.72 -15.66
CA PRO A 10 -2.20 -15.17 -16.41
C PRO A 10 -1.53 -14.06 -17.24
N VAL A 11 -2.29 -13.05 -17.70
CA VAL A 11 -1.74 -11.92 -18.45
C VAL A 11 -0.90 -11.06 -17.52
N ARG A 12 -1.46 -10.72 -16.35
CA ARG A 12 -0.72 -9.98 -15.31
C ARG A 12 0.51 -10.74 -14.85
N LEU A 13 0.42 -12.06 -14.64
CA LEU A 13 1.56 -12.89 -14.28
C LEU A 13 2.68 -12.82 -15.34
N SER A 14 2.35 -13.03 -16.62
CA SER A 14 3.33 -13.00 -17.71
C SER A 14 3.98 -11.62 -17.84
N TRP A 15 3.21 -10.55 -17.72
CA TRP A 15 3.73 -9.19 -17.84
C TRP A 15 4.63 -8.83 -16.66
N LEU A 16 4.27 -9.19 -15.42
CA LEU A 16 5.10 -8.94 -14.24
C LEU A 16 6.44 -9.71 -14.29
N THR A 17 6.43 -10.96 -14.74
CA THR A 17 7.66 -11.74 -14.93
C THR A 17 8.56 -11.12 -16.00
N ALA A 18 7.99 -10.63 -17.12
CA ALA A 18 8.75 -9.95 -18.16
C ALA A 18 9.33 -8.60 -17.67
N LEU A 19 8.55 -7.83 -16.90
CA LEU A 19 8.98 -6.56 -16.33
C LEU A 19 10.18 -6.75 -15.39
N LEU A 20 10.15 -7.78 -14.53
CA LEU A 20 11.26 -8.08 -13.63
C LEU A 20 12.51 -8.52 -14.42
N ALA A 21 12.32 -9.37 -15.45
CA ALA A 21 13.42 -9.84 -16.29
C ALA A 21 14.12 -8.72 -17.07
N ASP A 22 13.41 -7.65 -17.48
CA ASP A 22 13.99 -6.48 -18.15
C ASP A 22 15.01 -5.73 -17.26
N GLN A 23 14.94 -5.91 -15.94
CA GLN A 23 15.88 -5.34 -14.97
C GLN A 23 16.84 -6.39 -14.39
N ASP A 24 17.02 -7.52 -15.09
CA ASP A 24 17.85 -8.65 -14.67
C ASP A 24 17.42 -9.28 -13.32
N ILE A 25 16.13 -9.17 -12.95
CA ILE A 25 15.59 -9.77 -11.73
C ILE A 25 14.87 -11.08 -12.06
N GLU A 26 15.38 -12.19 -11.55
CA GLU A 26 14.78 -13.51 -11.77
C GLU A 26 13.55 -13.72 -10.87
N ALA A 27 12.38 -13.87 -11.49
CA ALA A 27 11.13 -14.16 -10.80
C ALA A 27 10.81 -15.66 -10.83
N ILE A 28 10.62 -16.27 -9.66
CA ILE A 28 10.17 -17.66 -9.51
C ILE A 28 8.67 -17.68 -9.22
N VAL A 29 7.90 -18.35 -10.07
CA VAL A 29 6.45 -18.48 -9.91
C VAL A 29 6.11 -19.78 -9.19
N PHE A 30 5.58 -19.68 -7.97
CA PHE A 30 5.06 -20.83 -7.22
C PHE A 30 3.59 -21.12 -7.54
N ASP A 31 3.17 -22.34 -7.20
CA ASP A 31 1.80 -22.86 -7.31
C ASP A 31 1.30 -23.10 -8.75
N THR A 32 2.22 -23.08 -9.73
CA THR A 32 1.95 -23.40 -11.14
C THR A 32 1.39 -24.81 -11.32
N HIS A 33 2.02 -25.82 -10.71
CA HIS A 33 1.60 -27.22 -10.89
C HIS A 33 0.28 -27.54 -10.21
N THR A 34 0.04 -27.01 -9.00
CA THR A 34 -1.23 -27.17 -8.29
C THR A 34 -2.39 -26.59 -9.10
N SER A 35 -2.20 -25.41 -9.70
CA SER A 35 -3.21 -24.76 -10.55
C SER A 35 -3.57 -25.57 -11.81
N ILE A 36 -2.59 -26.27 -12.41
CA ILE A 36 -2.79 -27.09 -13.62
C ILE A 36 -3.48 -28.42 -13.29
N LEU A 37 -3.04 -29.09 -12.21
CA LEU A 37 -3.56 -30.40 -11.80
C LEU A 37 -5.04 -30.36 -11.38
N GLU A 38 -5.49 -29.28 -10.73
CA GLU A 38 -6.90 -29.15 -10.32
C GLU A 38 -7.84 -28.69 -11.45
N GLY A 39 -7.33 -28.51 -12.69
CA GLY A 39 -8.14 -28.05 -13.83
C GLY A 39 -8.74 -26.66 -13.66
N SER A 40 -8.34 -25.95 -12.61
CA SER A 40 -8.95 -24.72 -12.13
C SER A 40 -8.00 -23.55 -12.39
N VAL A 41 -7.78 -23.25 -13.67
CA VAL A 41 -6.80 -22.26 -14.21
C VAL A 41 -6.85 -20.87 -13.54
N SER A 42 -7.90 -20.57 -12.76
CA SER A 42 -8.03 -19.32 -12.00
C SER A 42 -8.42 -19.46 -10.53
N ALA A 43 -8.52 -20.67 -9.95
CA ALA A 43 -8.94 -20.82 -8.55
C ALA A 43 -7.81 -20.60 -7.55
N ILE A 44 -6.59 -21.04 -7.89
CA ILE A 44 -5.42 -20.89 -7.03
C ILE A 44 -4.57 -19.71 -7.53
N PRO A 45 -4.37 -18.66 -6.71
CA PRO A 45 -3.44 -17.58 -7.03
C PRO A 45 -2.01 -18.11 -7.07
N ARG A 46 -1.27 -17.81 -8.13
CA ARG A 46 0.18 -18.08 -8.20
C ARG A 46 0.94 -16.95 -7.52
N ARG A 47 1.98 -17.31 -6.77
CA ARG A 47 2.87 -16.37 -6.07
C ARG A 47 4.10 -16.07 -6.92
N ILE A 48 4.41 -14.79 -7.08
CA ILE A 48 5.65 -14.32 -7.71
C ILE A 48 6.66 -14.07 -6.60
N MET A 49 7.79 -14.76 -6.67
CA MET A 49 8.85 -14.71 -5.68
C MET A 49 10.15 -14.28 -6.30
N VAL A 50 11.02 -13.68 -5.48
CA VAL A 50 12.40 -13.37 -5.84
C VAL A 50 13.35 -13.82 -4.73
N ILE A 51 14.65 -13.90 -5.02
CA ILE A 51 15.66 -14.09 -3.98
C ILE A 51 15.68 -12.89 -3.04
N ASP A 52 16.23 -13.08 -1.84
CA ASP A 52 16.13 -12.05 -0.79
C ASP A 52 16.90 -10.77 -1.12
N GLU A 53 17.96 -10.90 -1.91
CA GLU A 53 18.83 -9.82 -2.38
C GLU A 53 18.08 -8.90 -3.37
N ASP A 54 17.34 -9.48 -4.30
CA ASP A 54 16.60 -8.73 -5.32
C ASP A 54 15.29 -8.12 -4.81
N PHE A 55 14.81 -8.57 -3.64
CA PHE A 55 13.51 -8.16 -3.11
C PHE A 55 13.32 -6.64 -3.05
N SER A 56 14.33 -5.89 -2.61
CA SER A 56 14.21 -4.43 -2.52
C SER A 56 14.14 -3.76 -3.91
N ALA A 57 14.92 -4.24 -4.88
CA ALA A 57 14.92 -3.71 -6.23
C ALA A 57 13.60 -4.05 -6.95
N ALA A 58 13.14 -5.30 -6.83
CA ALA A 58 11.88 -5.76 -7.38
C ALA A 58 10.68 -4.96 -6.83
N CYS A 59 10.64 -4.74 -5.52
CA CYS A 59 9.62 -3.92 -4.89
C CYS A 59 9.57 -2.50 -5.47
N LYS A 60 10.73 -1.84 -5.65
CA LYS A 60 10.78 -0.49 -6.23
C LYS A 60 10.29 -0.47 -7.68
N LEU A 61 10.67 -1.46 -8.48
CA LEU A 61 10.23 -1.59 -9.87
C LEU A 61 8.71 -1.76 -9.96
N LEU A 62 8.14 -2.64 -9.13
CA LEU A 62 6.70 -2.86 -9.09
C LEU A 62 5.93 -1.65 -8.56
N MET A 63 6.47 -0.90 -7.60
CA MET A 63 5.88 0.38 -7.17
C MET A 63 5.86 1.40 -8.30
N ALA A 64 6.97 1.55 -9.02
CA ALA A 64 7.06 2.47 -10.16
C ALA A 64 6.08 2.10 -11.29
N ALA A 65 5.77 0.81 -11.43
CA ALA A 65 4.77 0.30 -12.37
C ALA A 65 3.31 0.37 -11.86
N GLY A 66 3.09 0.81 -10.60
CA GLY A 66 1.75 0.87 -9.99
C GLY A 66 1.19 -0.48 -9.57
N GLU A 67 2.02 -1.52 -9.48
CA GLU A 67 1.63 -2.91 -9.20
C GLU A 67 1.77 -3.27 -7.72
N MET A 68 2.42 -2.41 -6.95
CA MET A 68 2.61 -2.58 -5.52
C MET A 68 2.52 -1.22 -4.84
N ALA A 69 1.86 -1.15 -3.69
CA ALA A 69 1.80 0.06 -2.88
C ALA A 69 3.16 0.32 -2.21
N ASP A 70 3.47 1.58 -1.93
CA ASP A 70 4.61 1.94 -1.09
C ASP A 70 4.35 1.40 0.34
N PRO A 71 5.23 0.57 0.92
CA PRO A 71 5.11 0.11 2.30
C PRO A 71 5.33 1.23 3.32
N ASP A 72 5.98 2.34 2.93
CA ASP A 72 6.19 3.51 3.78
C ASP A 72 5.79 4.80 3.05
N PRO A 73 4.48 4.99 2.76
CA PRO A 73 4.03 6.15 2.00
C PRO A 73 4.39 7.43 2.76
N GLN A 74 4.86 8.43 2.01
CA GLN A 74 5.23 9.72 2.58
C GLN A 74 4.01 10.30 3.35
N PRO A 75 4.16 10.70 4.63
CA PRO A 75 3.04 11.23 5.40
C PRO A 75 2.54 12.55 4.81
N ASP A 76 1.22 12.71 4.84
CA ASP A 76 0.56 13.96 4.50
C ASP A 76 0.92 15.03 5.53
N LYS A 77 0.94 16.29 5.08
CA LYS A 77 1.31 17.43 5.89
C LYS A 77 0.09 18.32 6.10
N LEU A 78 -0.29 18.51 7.35
CA LEU A 78 -1.33 19.46 7.76
C LEU A 78 -0.68 20.63 8.52
N LEU A 79 -1.38 21.77 8.59
CA LEU A 79 -0.92 22.97 9.31
C LEU A 79 0.51 23.40 8.90
N GLY A 80 0.78 23.46 7.59
CA GLY A 80 2.11 23.82 7.09
C GLY A 80 3.22 22.80 7.42
N GLY A 81 2.85 21.57 7.80
CA GLY A 81 3.78 20.50 8.15
C GLY A 81 4.03 20.33 9.65
N GLN A 82 3.33 21.09 10.50
CA GLN A 82 3.37 20.89 11.96
C GLN A 82 2.79 19.52 12.36
N VAL A 83 1.78 19.05 11.61
CA VAL A 83 1.22 17.70 11.77
C VAL A 83 1.59 16.86 10.56
N ARG A 84 2.20 15.69 10.81
CA ARG A 84 2.50 14.66 9.81
C ARG A 84 1.57 13.48 10.01
N LEU A 85 0.70 13.25 9.04
CA LEU A 85 -0.36 12.25 9.13
C LEU A 85 -0.07 11.08 8.19
N ARG A 86 0.09 9.89 8.77
CA ARG A 86 0.12 8.64 8.00
C ARG A 86 -1.31 8.17 7.79
N GLN A 87 -1.71 8.02 6.53
CA GLN A 87 -3.02 7.49 6.17
C GLN A 87 -2.90 6.57 4.95
N PRO A 88 -3.83 5.63 4.77
CA PRO A 88 -3.87 4.79 3.59
C PRO A 88 -3.84 5.59 2.28
N GLU A 89 -3.24 5.02 1.25
CA GLU A 89 -3.27 5.60 -0.11
C GLU A 89 -4.65 5.52 -0.75
N SER A 90 -5.44 4.52 -0.37
CA SER A 90 -6.78 4.27 -0.91
C SER A 90 -7.88 4.45 0.14
N GLY A 91 -9.09 4.78 -0.34
CA GLY A 91 -10.25 5.09 0.50
C GLY A 91 -10.39 6.58 0.80
N TYR A 92 -11.13 6.91 1.87
CA TYR A 92 -11.29 8.30 2.31
C TYR A 92 -9.96 8.81 2.88
N ARG A 93 -9.44 9.89 2.29
CA ARG A 93 -8.25 10.60 2.77
C ARG A 93 -8.64 11.96 3.32
N VAL A 94 -7.92 12.37 4.36
CA VAL A 94 -8.14 13.65 5.03
C VAL A 94 -7.99 14.82 4.05
N ALA A 95 -9.02 15.67 4.05
CA ALA A 95 -9.05 16.94 3.37
C ALA A 95 -8.94 18.09 4.39
N ILE A 96 -9.37 19.29 4.02
CA ILE A 96 -9.26 20.48 4.88
C ILE A 96 -10.29 20.49 6.03
N ASP A 97 -11.40 19.77 5.90
CA ASP A 97 -12.53 19.87 6.84
C ASP A 97 -12.17 19.52 8.30
N PRO A 98 -11.41 18.44 8.61
CA PRO A 98 -10.96 18.17 9.97
C PRO A 98 -10.06 19.25 10.56
N VAL A 99 -9.29 19.94 9.72
CA VAL A 99 -8.43 21.07 10.14
C VAL A 99 -9.30 22.28 10.50
N LEU A 100 -10.31 22.57 9.68
CA LEU A 100 -11.25 23.66 9.97
C LEU A 100 -12.11 23.36 11.20
N LEU A 101 -12.53 22.11 11.38
CA LEU A 101 -13.26 21.65 12.55
C LEU A 101 -12.41 21.82 13.83
N ALA A 102 -11.13 21.42 13.78
CA ALA A 102 -10.21 21.63 14.89
C ALA A 102 -10.05 23.11 15.23
N ALA A 103 -9.85 23.97 14.21
CA ALA A 103 -9.72 25.41 14.39
C ALA A 103 -11.00 26.09 14.92
N ALA A 104 -12.18 25.60 14.56
CA ALA A 104 -13.46 26.11 15.05
C ALA A 104 -13.82 25.63 16.46
N THR A 105 -13.13 24.60 16.97
CA THR A 105 -13.40 24.03 18.29
C THR A 105 -12.64 24.83 19.36
N PRO A 106 -13.32 25.37 20.40
CA PRO A 106 -12.64 26.11 21.46
C PRO A 106 -11.62 25.26 22.24
N ALA A 107 -10.50 25.87 22.61
CA ALA A 107 -9.53 25.24 23.51
C ALA A 107 -10.14 25.08 24.91
N VAL A 108 -10.02 23.88 25.50
CA VAL A 108 -10.50 23.60 26.86
C VAL A 108 -9.39 22.99 27.72
N ALA A 109 -9.44 23.24 29.03
CA ALA A 109 -8.56 22.56 30.00
C ALA A 109 -9.03 21.14 30.35
N GLY A 110 -10.16 20.71 29.78
CA GLY A 110 -10.79 19.41 30.02
C GLY A 110 -10.43 18.37 28.96
N GLN A 111 -11.28 17.35 28.85
CA GLN A 111 -11.15 16.29 27.85
C GLN A 111 -11.93 16.63 26.59
N VAL A 112 -11.39 16.26 25.43
CA VAL A 112 -12.04 16.38 24.12
C VAL A 112 -12.18 14.99 23.51
N LEU A 113 -13.34 14.73 22.90
CA LEU A 113 -13.66 13.46 22.23
C LEU A 113 -13.96 13.72 20.76
N ASP A 114 -13.18 13.09 19.88
CA ASP A 114 -13.45 13.03 18.45
C ASP A 114 -14.24 11.76 18.12
N VAL A 115 -15.57 11.89 18.03
CA VAL A 115 -16.49 10.76 17.81
C VAL A 115 -16.30 10.11 16.43
N GLY A 116 -15.76 10.86 15.46
CA GLY A 116 -15.59 10.45 14.07
C GLY A 116 -14.12 10.37 13.67
N THR A 117 -13.25 9.86 14.55
CA THR A 117 -11.82 10.15 14.46
C THR A 117 -11.13 9.74 13.17
N GLY A 118 -11.58 8.68 12.50
CA GLY A 118 -10.95 8.21 11.27
C GLY A 118 -9.45 7.96 11.47
N VAL A 119 -8.61 8.63 10.67
CA VAL A 119 -7.13 8.59 10.79
C VAL A 119 -6.58 9.57 11.83
N GLY A 120 -7.44 10.28 12.57
CA GLY A 120 -7.10 11.13 13.72
C GLY A 120 -6.84 12.60 13.39
N ALA A 121 -7.14 13.08 12.18
CA ALA A 121 -6.73 14.42 11.74
C ALA A 121 -7.30 15.56 12.58
N ALA A 122 -8.58 15.53 12.96
CA ALA A 122 -9.18 16.60 13.76
C ALA A 122 -8.53 16.66 15.15
N ALA A 123 -8.43 15.52 15.84
CA ALA A 123 -7.77 15.43 17.14
C ALA A 123 -6.29 15.86 17.09
N LEU A 124 -5.54 15.44 16.07
CA LEU A 124 -4.13 15.83 15.91
C LEU A 124 -3.94 17.31 15.55
N CYS A 125 -4.88 17.93 14.84
CA CYS A 125 -4.82 19.36 14.52
C CYS A 125 -5.34 20.24 15.65
N TYR A 126 -6.12 19.69 16.59
CA TYR A 126 -6.60 20.38 17.77
C TYR A 126 -5.53 20.45 18.89
N ALA A 127 -4.69 19.42 18.98
CA ALA A 127 -3.60 19.30 19.95
C ALA A 127 -2.45 20.28 19.69
#